data_AF-A0A7W0VA40-F1
#
_entry.id   AF-A0A7W0VA40-F1
#
_cell.length_a   1.000
_cell.length_b   1.000
_cell.length_c   1.000
_cell.angle_alpha   90.00
_cell.angle_beta   90.00
_cell.angle_gamma   90.00
#
_symmetry.space_group_name_H-M   'P 1'
#
loop_
_entity.id
_entity.type
_entity.pdbx_description
1 polymer ?
#
loop_
_entity_poly.entity_id
_entity_poly.type
_entity_poly.pdbx_seq_one_letter_code
_entity_poly.pdbx_strand_id
1 'polypeptide(L)'
;MLFEHRYAGSSDVRQDDGATAMSFVPDALRPPTYFRGRVSRQLEFREAISALHDVVTSDLRFTPKDRTDYLSWRERQSYLDLASVTRDQQKISAEIAALQKELSELDERSSGRRRAFYSQRAKYFQYLYERDKELWFKLDPVITVHPDQIFFECFSKDESSYGRLAASYEVFEELGDRANGTTNIDYSEKLYGEFQKIRSYKTTTLDIDPSGFDVSTSMEETYREVKIDLPDTWVRGFLQVSSAATLPAHVVELHPMDVHNLCFLLRRNKELFGPRSLRFQLTPGAPVKIVVDPWATVLE
;
A
#
# COMPACT_ATOMS: atom_id res chain seq x y z
N MET A 1 -31.07 22.34 -14.53
CA MET A 1 -30.36 21.59 -15.58
C MET A 1 -31.05 20.25 -15.74
N LEU A 2 -31.46 19.91 -16.95
CA LEU A 2 -31.91 18.55 -17.28
C LEU A 2 -30.64 17.77 -17.63
N PHE A 3 -30.32 16.73 -16.85
CA PHE A 3 -29.22 15.84 -17.18
C PHE A 3 -29.70 14.86 -18.26
N GLU A 4 -29.10 14.93 -19.46
CA GLU A 4 -29.31 13.92 -20.49
C GLU A 4 -28.40 12.72 -20.21
N HIS A 5 -28.98 11.52 -20.15
CA HIS A 5 -28.28 10.27 -19.93
C HIS A 5 -28.47 9.34 -21.14
N ARG A 6 -27.43 8.60 -21.54
CA ARG A 6 -27.49 7.59 -22.62
C ARG A 6 -26.83 6.31 -22.15
N TYR A 7 -27.60 5.27 -21.95
CA TYR A 7 -27.09 3.97 -21.54
C TYR A 7 -26.95 3.05 -22.76
N ALA A 8 -25.87 2.26 -22.86
CA ALA A 8 -25.65 1.32 -23.96
C ALA A 8 -26.47 0.01 -23.83
N GLY A 9 -27.55 0.02 -23.02
CA GLY A 9 -28.32 -1.13 -22.59
C GLY A 9 -28.99 -0.91 -21.23
N SER A 10 -29.62 -1.94 -20.69
CA SER A 10 -30.22 -1.94 -19.35
C SER A 10 -29.36 -2.72 -18.35
N SER A 11 -29.27 -2.24 -17.11
CA SER A 11 -28.74 -3.03 -15.99
C SER A 11 -29.61 -4.27 -15.77
N ASP A 12 -29.01 -5.42 -15.49
CA ASP A 12 -29.68 -6.73 -15.43
C ASP A 12 -29.35 -7.44 -14.11
N VAL A 13 -30.29 -8.21 -13.59
CA VAL A 13 -30.06 -9.05 -12.41
C VAL A 13 -30.46 -10.48 -12.77
N ARG A 14 -29.47 -11.37 -12.73
CA ARG A 14 -29.66 -12.81 -12.97
C ARG A 14 -29.55 -13.55 -11.67
N GLN A 15 -30.58 -14.30 -11.34
CA GLN A 15 -30.65 -15.10 -10.13
C GLN A 15 -30.71 -16.58 -10.52
N ASP A 16 -29.85 -17.38 -9.89
CA ASP A 16 -29.85 -18.84 -9.97
C ASP A 16 -29.93 -19.43 -8.55
N ASP A 17 -30.19 -20.73 -8.40
CA ASP A 17 -30.55 -21.43 -7.16
C ASP A 17 -29.51 -21.35 -6.00
N GLY A 18 -28.40 -20.63 -6.20
CA GLY A 18 -27.44 -20.28 -5.15
C GLY A 18 -26.64 -18.99 -5.37
N ALA A 19 -26.95 -18.17 -6.38
CA ALA A 19 -26.17 -16.96 -6.69
C ALA A 19 -27.03 -15.86 -7.32
N THR A 20 -26.66 -14.60 -7.05
CA THR A 20 -27.25 -13.42 -7.70
C THR A 20 -26.13 -12.64 -8.38
N ALA A 21 -26.20 -12.53 -9.70
CA ALA A 21 -25.31 -11.73 -10.51
C ALA A 21 -26.03 -10.44 -10.94
N MET A 22 -25.43 -9.29 -10.67
CA MET A 22 -25.93 -7.98 -11.09
C MET A 22 -24.97 -7.40 -12.11
N SER A 23 -25.49 -6.92 -13.25
CA SER A 23 -24.74 -6.16 -14.25
C SER A 23 -25.30 -4.75 -14.34
N PHE A 24 -24.42 -3.75 -14.37
CA PHE A 24 -24.81 -2.35 -14.46
C PHE A 24 -24.34 -1.76 -15.79
N VAL A 25 -25.20 -1.02 -16.46
CA VAL A 25 -24.85 -0.32 -17.70
C VAL A 25 -24.59 1.16 -17.37
N PRO A 26 -23.37 1.68 -17.59
CA PRO A 26 -23.04 3.06 -17.28
C PRO A 26 -23.60 4.04 -18.33
N ASP A 27 -23.71 5.31 -17.93
CA ASP A 27 -24.06 6.41 -18.83
C ASP A 27 -22.91 6.72 -19.79
N ALA A 28 -23.12 6.43 -21.08
CA ALA A 28 -22.21 6.66 -22.18
C ALA A 28 -22.08 8.15 -22.58
N LEU A 29 -22.92 9.05 -22.06
CA LEU A 29 -22.76 10.50 -22.22
C LEU A 29 -21.87 11.11 -21.14
N ARG A 30 -21.44 10.35 -20.14
CA ARG A 30 -20.54 10.88 -19.10
C ARG A 30 -19.23 11.32 -19.76
N PRO A 31 -18.89 12.63 -19.75
CA PRO A 31 -17.63 13.07 -20.32
C PRO A 31 -16.50 12.38 -19.55
N PRO A 32 -15.46 11.93 -20.24
CA PRO A 32 -14.38 11.23 -19.58
C PRO A 32 -13.66 12.18 -18.59
N THR A 33 -13.16 11.62 -17.49
CA THR A 33 -12.51 12.38 -16.42
C THR A 33 -11.27 13.09 -16.95
N TYR A 34 -11.14 14.38 -16.65
CA TYR A 34 -9.92 15.14 -16.92
C TYR A 34 -9.69 16.23 -15.89
N PHE A 35 -8.43 16.59 -15.71
CA PHE A 35 -8.01 17.65 -14.80
C PHE A 35 -6.66 18.21 -15.23
N ARG A 36 -6.53 19.53 -15.25
CA ARG A 36 -5.24 20.20 -15.42
C ARG A 36 -5.05 21.29 -14.37
N GLY A 37 -3.91 21.28 -13.68
CA GLY A 37 -3.57 22.31 -12.71
C GLY A 37 -2.07 22.39 -12.44
N ARG A 38 -1.57 23.60 -12.19
CA ARG A 38 -0.17 23.82 -11.78
C ARG A 38 -0.03 23.58 -10.29
N VAL A 39 0.88 22.73 -9.85
CA VAL A 39 1.10 22.45 -8.43
C VAL A 39 1.78 23.66 -7.77
N SER A 40 1.16 24.25 -6.75
CA SER A 40 1.71 25.39 -6.00
C SER A 40 2.62 24.99 -4.84
N ARG A 41 2.33 23.83 -4.21
CA ARG A 41 3.12 23.25 -3.12
C ARG A 41 3.93 22.04 -3.62
N GLN A 42 4.96 22.31 -4.41
CA GLN A 42 5.66 21.27 -5.19
C GLN A 42 6.37 20.25 -4.30
N LEU A 43 7.05 20.70 -3.23
CA LEU A 43 7.82 19.81 -2.36
C LEU A 43 6.90 18.93 -1.53
N GLU A 44 5.85 19.50 -0.94
CA GLU A 44 4.86 18.79 -0.14
C GLU A 44 4.13 17.75 -0.99
N PHE A 45 3.72 18.12 -2.20
CA PHE A 45 3.10 17.19 -3.14
C PHE A 45 4.04 16.04 -3.50
N ARG A 46 5.33 16.32 -3.78
CA ARG A 46 6.34 15.30 -4.05
C ARG A 46 6.49 14.32 -2.89
N GLU A 47 6.69 14.81 -1.67
CA GLU A 47 6.87 13.92 -0.51
C GLU A 47 5.60 13.08 -0.25
N ALA A 48 4.42 13.68 -0.42
CA ALA A 48 3.16 12.99 -0.20
C ALA A 48 2.88 11.91 -1.25
N ILE A 49 3.10 12.19 -2.55
CA ILE A 49 2.95 11.18 -3.60
C ILE A 49 4.03 10.08 -3.49
N SER A 50 5.21 10.42 -2.97
CA SER A 50 6.27 9.43 -2.68
C SER A 50 5.89 8.52 -1.52
N ALA A 51 5.24 9.04 -0.47
CA ALA A 51 4.71 8.19 0.60
C ALA A 51 3.63 7.23 0.07
N LEU A 52 2.81 7.67 -0.89
CA LEU A 52 1.84 6.79 -1.54
C LEU A 52 2.54 5.69 -2.37
N HIS A 53 3.64 6.02 -3.05
CA HIS A 53 4.46 5.03 -3.75
C HIS A 53 4.99 3.92 -2.84
N ASP A 54 5.45 4.27 -1.63
CA ASP A 54 5.93 3.28 -0.66
C ASP A 54 4.81 2.31 -0.25
N VAL A 55 3.54 2.76 -0.24
CA VAL A 55 2.38 1.89 -0.03
C VAL A 55 2.18 0.96 -1.22
N VAL A 56 2.13 1.51 -2.45
CA VAL A 56 1.94 0.75 -3.69
C VAL A 56 2.97 -0.37 -3.83
N THR A 57 4.23 -0.07 -3.51
CA THR A 57 5.34 -1.01 -3.69
C THR A 57 5.53 -1.98 -2.53
N SER A 58 4.96 -1.67 -1.35
CA SER A 58 5.05 -2.50 -0.16
C SER A 58 4.48 -3.90 -0.40
N ASP A 59 5.21 -4.90 0.09
CA ASP A 59 4.81 -6.30 0.10
C ASP A 59 5.28 -6.93 1.41
N LEU A 60 4.36 -7.24 2.32
CA LEU A 60 4.69 -7.90 3.59
C LEU A 60 4.64 -9.43 3.47
N ARG A 61 4.49 -9.99 2.26
CA ARG A 61 4.66 -11.43 2.04
C ARG A 61 6.12 -11.80 2.31
N PHE A 62 6.31 -12.96 2.92
CA PHE A 62 7.65 -13.46 3.20
C PHE A 62 8.37 -13.76 1.89
N THR A 63 9.43 -13.00 1.58
CA THR A 63 10.38 -13.33 0.52
C THR A 63 11.56 -14.09 1.13
N PRO A 64 11.79 -15.37 0.77
CA PRO A 64 12.97 -16.09 1.21
C PRO A 64 14.23 -15.32 0.78
N LYS A 65 15.14 -15.07 1.72
CA LYS A 65 16.45 -14.51 1.36
C LYS A 65 17.15 -15.48 0.42
N ASP A 66 17.70 -14.97 -0.67
CA ASP A 66 18.66 -15.73 -1.46
C ASP A 66 19.87 -16.04 -0.56
N ARG A 67 20.10 -17.34 -0.33
CA ARG A 67 21.17 -17.84 0.55
C ARG A 67 22.25 -18.56 -0.26
N THR A 68 22.26 -18.44 -1.58
CA THR A 68 23.16 -19.20 -2.46
C THR A 68 24.65 -18.93 -2.11
N ASP A 69 25.01 -17.68 -1.86
CA ASP A 69 26.37 -17.30 -1.45
C ASP A 69 26.73 -17.77 -0.02
N TYR A 70 25.76 -17.71 0.90
CA TYR A 70 25.96 -18.21 2.27
C TYR A 70 26.09 -19.74 2.31
N LEU A 71 25.28 -20.45 1.53
CA LEU A 71 25.30 -21.91 1.42
C LEU A 71 26.62 -22.38 0.80
N SER A 72 27.09 -21.72 -0.27
CA SER A 72 28.39 -22.02 -0.89
C SER A 72 29.59 -21.67 0.00
N TRP A 73 29.51 -20.58 0.77
CA TRP A 73 30.51 -20.26 1.79
C TRP A 73 30.51 -21.29 2.94
N ARG A 74 29.34 -21.72 3.41
CA ARG A 74 29.20 -22.71 4.49
C ARG A 74 29.70 -24.08 4.07
N GLU A 75 29.46 -24.50 2.83
CA GLU A 75 30.05 -25.74 2.29
C GLU A 75 31.58 -25.70 2.25
N ARG A 76 32.17 -24.53 1.94
CA ARG A 76 33.63 -24.33 1.99
C ARG A 76 34.18 -24.28 3.42
N GLN A 77 33.42 -23.71 4.36
CA GLN A 77 33.82 -23.62 5.78
C GLN A 77 33.54 -24.89 6.60
N SER A 78 32.68 -25.79 6.11
CA SER A 78 32.42 -27.10 6.73
C SER A 78 33.69 -27.94 6.95
N TYR A 79 34.78 -27.62 6.24
CA TYR A 79 36.07 -28.29 6.38
C TYR A 79 36.94 -27.77 7.55
N LEU A 80 36.59 -26.65 8.21
CA LEU A 80 37.51 -25.94 9.10
C LEU A 80 37.08 -25.73 10.56
N ASP A 81 35.96 -26.28 11.05
CA ASP A 81 35.58 -26.07 12.46
C ASP A 81 34.98 -27.30 13.15
N LEU A 82 35.77 -28.36 13.28
CA LEU A 82 35.43 -29.54 14.09
C LEU A 82 36.24 -29.65 15.39
N ALA A 83 37.17 -28.73 15.66
CA ALA A 83 38.15 -28.91 16.74
C ALA A 83 38.13 -27.85 17.86
N SER A 84 37.32 -26.77 17.77
CA SER A 84 37.45 -25.64 18.71
C SER A 84 36.26 -25.39 19.67
N VAL A 85 35.12 -26.06 19.50
CA VAL A 85 33.93 -25.78 20.33
C VAL A 85 33.77 -26.78 21.47
N THR A 86 34.66 -26.78 22.47
CA THR A 86 34.42 -27.54 23.71
C THR A 86 34.92 -26.80 24.94
N ARG A 87 34.04 -25.96 25.50
CA ARG A 87 33.92 -25.83 26.97
C ARG A 87 32.56 -25.37 27.51
N ASP A 88 31.64 -24.87 26.68
CA ASP A 88 30.27 -24.52 27.12
C ASP A 88 29.14 -25.14 26.27
N GLN A 89 29.50 -26.03 25.35
CA GLN A 89 28.61 -26.51 24.28
C GLN A 89 27.38 -27.28 24.80
N GLN A 90 27.52 -28.05 25.89
CA GLN A 90 26.41 -28.81 26.48
C GLN A 90 25.42 -27.91 27.24
N LYS A 91 25.90 -26.86 27.90
CA LYS A 91 25.04 -25.93 28.63
C LYS A 91 24.28 -25.04 27.66
N ILE A 92 24.98 -24.49 26.68
CA ILE A 92 24.38 -23.67 25.62
C ILE A 92 23.42 -24.50 24.77
N SER A 93 23.74 -25.75 24.43
CA SER A 93 22.83 -26.60 23.67
C SER A 93 21.57 -26.98 24.45
N ALA A 94 21.68 -27.21 25.76
CA ALA A 94 20.52 -27.46 26.63
C ALA A 94 19.61 -26.22 26.74
N GLU A 95 20.21 -25.03 26.85
CA GLU A 95 19.49 -23.76 26.93
C GLU A 95 18.83 -23.41 25.58
N ILE A 96 19.52 -23.64 24.47
CA ILE A 96 18.96 -23.53 23.11
C ILE A 96 17.81 -24.51 22.92
N ALA A 97 17.96 -25.77 23.35
CA ALA A 97 16.90 -26.77 23.21
C ALA A 97 15.64 -26.41 24.00
N ALA A 98 15.81 -25.86 25.21
CA ALA A 98 14.69 -25.37 26.02
C ALA A 98 13.97 -24.19 25.35
N LEU A 99 14.72 -23.17 24.90
CA LEU A 99 14.16 -22.00 24.21
C LEU A 99 13.51 -22.36 22.87
N GLN A 100 14.09 -23.29 22.10
CA GLN A 100 13.50 -23.77 20.85
C GLN A 100 12.18 -24.50 21.09
N LYS A 101 12.08 -25.27 22.17
CA LYS A 101 10.84 -25.94 22.55
C LYS A 101 9.75 -24.92 22.88
N GLU A 102 10.05 -23.95 23.73
CA GLU A 102 9.11 -22.87 24.08
C GLU A 102 8.68 -22.05 22.86
N LEU A 103 9.63 -21.72 21.98
CA LEU A 103 9.36 -21.03 20.71
C LEU A 103 8.43 -21.87 19.82
N SER A 104 8.67 -23.18 19.69
CA SER A 104 7.83 -24.07 18.88
C SER A 104 6.39 -24.12 19.38
N GLU A 105 6.19 -24.17 20.71
CA GLU A 105 4.85 -24.20 21.31
C GLU A 105 4.11 -22.87 21.09
N LEU A 106 4.82 -21.74 21.18
CA LEU A 106 4.28 -20.42 20.87
C LEU A 106 3.96 -20.25 19.38
N ASP A 107 4.85 -20.71 18.51
CA ASP A 107 4.65 -20.69 17.05
C ASP A 107 3.50 -21.59 16.63
N GLU A 108 3.33 -22.77 17.22
CA GLU A 108 2.17 -23.64 16.99
C GLU A 108 0.86 -22.98 17.41
N ARG A 109 0.82 -22.35 18.59
CA ARG A 109 -0.37 -21.60 19.05
C ARG A 109 -0.67 -20.41 18.12
N SER A 110 0.36 -19.67 17.74
CA SER A 110 0.25 -18.47 16.92
C SER A 110 -0.14 -18.79 15.47
N SER A 111 0.49 -19.80 14.89
CA SER A 111 0.18 -20.32 13.55
C SER A 111 -1.20 -20.98 13.54
N GLY A 112 -1.60 -21.70 14.60
CA GLY A 112 -2.93 -22.27 14.74
C GLY A 112 -4.04 -21.23 14.65
N ARG A 113 -3.93 -20.12 15.38
CA ARG A 113 -4.89 -19.01 15.33
C ARG A 113 -4.96 -18.34 13.95
N ARG A 114 -3.82 -18.20 13.28
CA ARG A 114 -3.72 -17.52 11.98
C ARG A 114 -3.87 -18.46 10.77
N ARG A 115 -3.97 -19.77 10.99
CA ARG A 115 -3.99 -20.81 9.94
C ARG A 115 -5.15 -20.60 8.97
N ALA A 116 -6.33 -20.32 9.50
CA ALA A 116 -7.52 -20.05 8.68
C ALA A 116 -7.27 -18.86 7.76
N PHE A 117 -6.84 -17.73 8.30
CA PHE A 117 -6.51 -16.52 7.53
C PHE A 117 -5.44 -16.78 6.46
N TYR A 118 -4.28 -17.33 6.83
CA TYR A 118 -3.19 -17.56 5.89
C TYR A 118 -3.52 -18.60 4.83
N SER A 119 -4.31 -19.64 5.15
CA SER A 119 -4.75 -20.64 4.16
C SER A 119 -5.72 -20.05 3.14
N GLN A 120 -6.66 -19.19 3.57
CA GLN A 120 -7.56 -18.50 2.66
C GLN A 120 -6.81 -17.48 1.80
N ARG A 121 -5.88 -16.74 2.41
CA ARG A 121 -5.00 -15.80 1.70
C ARG A 121 -4.17 -16.50 0.63
N ALA A 122 -3.55 -17.64 0.96
CA ALA A 122 -2.75 -18.42 0.02
C ALA A 122 -3.58 -18.96 -1.14
N LYS A 123 -4.77 -19.52 -0.89
CA LYS A 123 -5.70 -19.98 -1.94
C LYS A 123 -6.10 -18.85 -2.88
N TYR A 124 -6.35 -17.68 -2.33
CA TYR A 124 -6.70 -16.49 -3.08
C TYR A 124 -5.55 -15.99 -3.97
N PHE A 125 -4.32 -15.91 -3.45
CA PHE A 125 -3.17 -15.54 -4.28
C PHE A 125 -2.81 -16.61 -5.32
N GLN A 126 -2.99 -17.89 -5.00
CA GLN A 126 -2.82 -18.99 -5.96
C GLN A 126 -3.83 -18.86 -7.12
N TYR A 127 -5.08 -18.55 -6.80
CA TYR A 127 -6.12 -18.28 -7.80
C TYR A 127 -5.75 -17.09 -8.71
N LEU A 128 -5.25 -15.99 -8.14
CA LEU A 128 -4.79 -14.84 -8.91
C LEU A 128 -3.61 -15.21 -9.84
N TYR A 129 -2.64 -15.96 -9.33
CA TYR A 129 -1.48 -16.40 -10.11
C TYR A 129 -1.85 -17.30 -11.29
N GLU A 130 -2.86 -18.16 -11.13
CA GLU A 130 -3.31 -19.10 -12.16
C GLU A 130 -4.21 -18.44 -13.22
N ARG A 131 -5.06 -17.49 -12.81
CA ARG A 131 -6.05 -16.86 -13.71
C ARG A 131 -5.43 -15.75 -14.56
N ASP A 132 -4.55 -14.93 -13.98
CA ASP A 132 -4.04 -13.75 -14.67
C ASP A 132 -2.72 -13.27 -14.04
N LYS A 133 -1.61 -13.73 -14.61
CA LYS A 133 -0.27 -13.34 -14.13
C LYS A 133 0.00 -11.85 -14.30
N GLU A 134 -0.64 -11.16 -15.26
CA GLU A 134 -0.42 -9.73 -15.48
C GLU A 134 -1.08 -8.89 -14.37
N LEU A 135 -2.27 -9.30 -13.89
CA LEU A 135 -2.91 -8.69 -12.72
C LEU A 135 -2.11 -8.86 -11.41
N TRP A 136 -1.21 -9.85 -11.32
CA TRP A 136 -0.33 -10.02 -10.15
C TRP A 136 0.77 -8.95 -10.07
N PHE A 137 1.12 -8.33 -11.19
CA PHE A 137 2.21 -7.35 -11.29
C PHE A 137 1.73 -5.90 -11.41
N LYS A 138 0.42 -5.67 -11.61
CA LYS A 138 -0.14 -4.33 -11.84
C LYS A 138 -1.17 -3.95 -10.79
N LEU A 139 -0.73 -3.18 -9.81
CA LEU A 139 -1.55 -2.65 -8.72
C LEU A 139 -1.43 -1.14 -8.75
N ASP A 140 -2.21 -0.59 -9.66
CA ASP A 140 -2.08 0.76 -10.16
C ASP A 140 -3.05 1.70 -9.41
N PRO A 141 -2.57 2.82 -8.86
CA PRO A 141 -3.39 3.77 -8.13
C PRO A 141 -4.53 4.30 -8.98
N VAL A 142 -5.66 4.47 -8.32
CA VAL A 142 -6.88 5.06 -8.86
C VAL A 142 -6.85 6.55 -8.59
N ILE A 143 -7.04 7.37 -9.62
CA ILE A 143 -7.24 8.82 -9.48
C ILE A 143 -8.72 9.12 -9.57
N THR A 144 -9.20 9.92 -8.63
CA THR A 144 -10.53 10.52 -8.70
C THR A 144 -10.44 12.04 -8.70
N VAL A 145 -11.07 12.64 -9.70
CA VAL A 145 -11.36 14.08 -9.77
C VAL A 145 -12.75 14.28 -9.16
N HIS A 146 -12.77 14.73 -7.90
CA HIS A 146 -13.98 15.01 -7.13
C HIS A 146 -14.27 16.52 -7.14
N PRO A 147 -15.53 16.99 -7.06
CA PRO A 147 -15.88 18.42 -7.06
C PRO A 147 -15.03 19.37 -6.20
N ASP A 148 -14.44 18.87 -5.12
CA ASP A 148 -13.69 19.65 -4.12
C ASP A 148 -12.19 19.36 -4.06
N GLN A 149 -11.76 18.22 -4.63
CA GLN A 149 -10.39 17.73 -4.49
C GLN A 149 -10.06 16.72 -5.57
N ILE A 150 -8.77 16.58 -5.85
CA ILE A 150 -8.25 15.42 -6.55
C ILE A 150 -7.65 14.47 -5.52
N PHE A 151 -7.92 13.17 -5.65
CA PHE A 151 -7.28 12.18 -4.77
C PHE A 151 -6.84 10.93 -5.52
N PHE A 152 -5.82 10.31 -4.96
CA PHE A 152 -5.14 9.13 -5.44
C PHE A 152 -5.31 8.04 -4.38
N GLU A 153 -5.70 6.84 -4.79
CA GLU A 153 -5.88 5.71 -3.88
C GLU A 153 -5.14 4.49 -4.39
N CYS A 154 -4.60 3.70 -3.48
CA CYS A 154 -3.94 2.45 -3.83
C CYS A 154 -4.02 1.42 -2.70
N PHE A 155 -3.80 0.16 -3.08
CA PHE A 155 -3.46 -0.92 -2.15
C PHE A 155 -2.00 -1.34 -2.31
N SER A 156 -1.42 -1.91 -1.26
CA SER A 156 -0.11 -2.57 -1.32
C SER A 156 -0.15 -3.85 -2.16
N LYS A 157 1.01 -4.40 -2.53
CA LYS A 157 1.12 -5.61 -3.37
C LYS A 157 0.46 -6.85 -2.79
N ASP A 158 0.35 -6.88 -1.47
CA ASP A 158 -0.30 -7.94 -0.71
C ASP A 158 -1.70 -7.56 -0.23
N GLU A 159 -2.24 -6.43 -0.70
CA GLU A 159 -3.53 -5.84 -0.36
C GLU A 159 -3.76 -5.67 1.16
N SER A 160 -2.68 -5.63 1.95
CA SER A 160 -2.76 -5.51 3.41
C SER A 160 -2.84 -4.06 3.90
N SER A 161 -2.45 -3.11 3.06
CA SER A 161 -2.44 -1.68 3.36
C SER A 161 -3.19 -0.91 2.28
N TYR A 162 -3.94 0.10 2.70
CA TYR A 162 -4.63 1.05 1.83
C TYR A 162 -4.05 2.44 2.06
N GLY A 163 -3.77 3.15 0.98
CA GLY A 163 -3.28 4.53 0.98
C GLY A 163 -4.21 5.44 0.21
N ARG A 164 -4.45 6.64 0.75
CA ARG A 164 -5.18 7.71 0.07
C ARG A 164 -4.45 9.02 0.24
N LEU A 165 -4.06 9.63 -0.89
CA LEU A 165 -3.55 10.98 -0.95
C LEU A 165 -4.62 11.89 -1.54
N ALA A 166 -5.10 12.86 -0.76
CA ALA A 166 -6.05 13.85 -1.24
C ALA A 166 -5.40 15.24 -1.29
N ALA A 167 -5.60 15.92 -2.41
CA ALA A 167 -5.12 17.27 -2.67
C ALA A 167 -6.33 18.18 -2.95
N SER A 168 -6.59 19.11 -2.03
CA SER A 168 -7.56 20.18 -2.23
C SER A 168 -7.19 21.01 -3.46
N TYR A 169 -8.17 21.53 -4.19
CA TYR A 169 -7.89 22.39 -5.33
C TYR A 169 -7.12 23.67 -4.99
N GLU A 170 -7.07 24.07 -3.73
CA GLU A 170 -6.25 25.19 -3.24
C GLU A 170 -4.74 24.94 -3.36
N VAL A 171 -4.29 23.69 -3.50
CA VAL A 171 -2.86 23.37 -3.71
C VAL A 171 -2.45 23.47 -5.19
N PHE A 172 -3.36 23.90 -6.05
CA PHE A 172 -3.12 24.13 -7.46
C PHE A 172 -3.38 25.60 -7.83
N GLU A 173 -2.52 26.12 -8.67
CA GLU A 173 -2.70 27.39 -9.39
C GLU A 173 -3.11 27.10 -10.83
N GLU A 174 -3.68 28.10 -11.51
CA GLU A 174 -4.02 28.00 -12.95
C GLU A 174 -4.87 26.75 -13.27
N LEU A 175 -5.92 26.54 -12.47
CA LEU A 175 -6.87 25.45 -12.69
C LEU A 175 -7.56 25.62 -14.06
N GLY A 176 -7.35 24.66 -14.94
CA GLY A 176 -8.05 24.58 -16.21
C GLY A 176 -9.47 24.00 -16.06
N ASP A 177 -10.09 23.70 -17.19
CA ASP A 177 -11.34 22.94 -17.21
C ASP A 177 -11.12 21.56 -16.55
N ARG A 178 -12.19 21.01 -15.95
CA ARG A 178 -12.17 19.68 -15.33
C ARG A 178 -13.48 18.93 -15.56
N ALA A 179 -13.40 17.61 -15.65
CA ALA A 179 -14.56 16.73 -15.60
C ALA A 179 -14.41 15.73 -14.46
N ASN A 180 -15.46 15.62 -13.64
CA ASN A 180 -15.47 14.77 -12.46
C ASN A 180 -15.62 13.28 -12.84
N GLY A 181 -14.80 12.45 -12.22
CA GLY A 181 -14.85 11.01 -12.36
C GLY A 181 -13.58 10.35 -11.88
N THR A 182 -13.46 9.07 -12.20
CA THR A 182 -12.38 8.22 -11.72
C THR A 182 -11.68 7.59 -12.92
N THR A 183 -10.35 7.56 -12.88
CA THR A 183 -9.49 6.90 -13.87
C THR A 183 -8.39 6.13 -13.14
N ASN A 184 -7.73 5.22 -13.85
CA ASN A 184 -6.57 4.47 -13.35
C ASN A 184 -5.35 4.91 -14.16
N ILE A 185 -4.16 4.84 -13.54
CA ILE A 185 -2.88 5.12 -14.20
C ILE A 185 -1.91 4.00 -13.90
N ASP A 186 -1.20 3.54 -14.93
CA ASP A 186 -0.06 2.63 -14.82
C ASP A 186 1.04 3.25 -13.95
N TYR A 187 1.17 2.81 -12.69
CA TYR A 187 2.17 3.40 -11.81
C TYR A 187 3.50 2.70 -12.02
N SER A 188 4.24 3.20 -13.01
CA SER A 188 5.56 2.70 -13.34
C SER A 188 6.66 3.30 -12.45
N GLU A 189 7.78 2.60 -12.31
CA GLU A 189 9.00 3.16 -11.69
C GLU A 189 9.47 4.44 -12.40
N LYS A 190 9.18 4.55 -13.71
CA LYS A 190 9.42 5.75 -14.50
C LYS A 190 8.57 6.93 -14.03
N LEU A 191 7.26 6.73 -13.86
CA LEU A 191 6.34 7.74 -13.34
C LEU A 191 6.79 8.22 -11.95
N TYR A 192 7.21 7.29 -11.08
CA TYR A 192 7.81 7.65 -9.80
C TYR A 192 9.08 8.51 -9.95
N GLY A 193 9.95 8.15 -10.88
CA GLY A 193 11.14 8.92 -11.22
C GLY A 193 10.83 10.37 -11.62
N GLU A 194 9.75 10.59 -12.38
CA GLU A 194 9.30 11.95 -12.74
C GLU A 194 8.82 12.75 -11.52
N PHE A 195 8.09 12.13 -10.59
CA PHE A 195 7.73 12.80 -9.32
C PHE A 195 8.99 13.20 -8.53
N GLN A 196 10.03 12.36 -8.53
CA GLN A 196 11.31 12.70 -7.88
C GLN A 196 12.03 13.90 -8.51
N LYS A 197 11.70 14.31 -9.74
CA LYS A 197 12.26 15.49 -10.40
C LYS A 197 11.57 16.80 -9.99
N ILE A 198 10.47 16.76 -9.25
CA ILE A 198 9.73 17.94 -8.79
C ILE A 198 10.62 18.80 -7.86
N ARG A 199 10.72 20.10 -8.16
CA ARG A 199 11.53 21.09 -7.43
C ARG A 199 10.76 22.38 -7.25
N SER A 200 11.02 23.11 -6.17
CA SER A 200 10.38 24.39 -5.87
C SER A 200 10.64 25.49 -6.91
N TYR A 201 11.76 25.42 -7.62
CA TYR A 201 12.13 26.38 -8.66
C TYR A 201 11.66 25.98 -10.07
N LYS A 202 11.02 24.82 -10.23
CA LYS A 202 10.46 24.35 -11.50
C LYS A 202 8.94 24.42 -11.46
N THR A 203 8.35 24.79 -12.59
CA THR A 203 6.90 24.65 -12.79
C THR A 203 6.57 23.17 -12.99
N THR A 204 5.61 22.67 -12.21
CA THR A 204 5.06 21.33 -12.35
C THR A 204 3.58 21.43 -12.64
N THR A 205 3.16 20.89 -13.78
CA THR A 205 1.75 20.79 -14.15
C THR A 205 1.31 19.35 -14.04
N LEU A 206 0.21 19.15 -13.32
CA LEU A 206 -0.50 17.88 -13.21
C LEU A 206 -1.59 17.87 -14.28
N ASP A 207 -1.55 16.88 -15.18
CA ASP A 207 -2.50 16.76 -16.27
C ASP A 207 -3.05 15.33 -16.34
N ILE A 208 -4.37 15.20 -16.27
CA ILE A 208 -5.10 13.94 -16.31
C ILE A 208 -5.96 13.99 -17.55
N ASP A 209 -5.65 13.14 -18.52
CA ASP A 209 -6.41 12.99 -19.74
C ASP A 209 -7.16 11.63 -19.73
N PRO A 210 -8.36 11.55 -20.32
CA PRO A 210 -9.11 10.33 -20.58
C PRO A 210 -8.32 9.19 -21.25
N SER A 211 -7.31 9.57 -22.02
CA SER A 211 -6.45 8.70 -22.81
C SER A 211 -5.08 8.42 -22.18
N GLY A 212 -4.79 8.98 -20.99
CA GLY A 212 -3.52 8.81 -20.27
C GLY A 212 -3.24 9.96 -19.28
N PHE A 213 -2.32 9.75 -18.34
CA PHE A 213 -1.88 10.80 -17.40
C PHE A 213 -0.57 11.42 -17.85
N ASP A 214 -0.49 12.74 -17.82
CA ASP A 214 0.68 13.52 -18.23
C ASP A 214 1.20 14.35 -17.03
N VAL A 215 2.48 14.17 -16.69
CA VAL A 215 3.20 15.10 -15.79
C VAL A 215 4.21 15.84 -16.64
N SER A 216 4.02 17.15 -16.82
CA SER A 216 4.98 17.98 -17.56
C SER A 216 5.80 18.83 -16.60
N THR A 217 7.12 18.72 -16.71
CA THR A 217 8.07 19.69 -16.14
C THR A 217 8.74 20.43 -17.28
N SER A 218 8.89 21.75 -17.15
CA SER A 218 9.48 22.58 -18.19
C SER A 218 10.93 22.13 -18.48
N MET A 219 11.12 21.49 -19.65
CA MET A 219 12.37 21.12 -20.37
C MET A 219 12.63 19.62 -20.69
N GLU A 220 11.68 18.69 -20.58
CA GLU A 220 11.89 17.29 -21.06
C GLU A 220 10.67 16.68 -21.77
N GLU A 221 10.91 15.60 -22.54
CA GLU A 221 9.93 14.92 -23.41
C GLU A 221 8.73 14.33 -22.64
N THR A 222 7.54 14.51 -23.22
CA THR A 222 6.24 14.05 -22.72
C THR A 222 6.12 12.53 -22.78
N TYR A 223 5.78 11.90 -21.65
CA TYR A 223 5.59 10.45 -21.52
C TYR A 223 4.10 10.13 -21.32
N ARG A 224 3.55 9.20 -22.11
CA ARG A 224 2.11 8.88 -22.19
C ARG A 224 1.83 7.42 -21.81
N GLU A 225 0.92 7.20 -20.86
CA GLU A 225 0.52 5.85 -20.38
C GLU A 225 -0.92 5.47 -20.77
N VAL A 226 -1.18 4.15 -20.87
CA VAL A 226 -2.42 3.55 -21.41
C VAL A 226 -3.34 3.09 -20.28
N LYS A 227 -4.66 3.24 -20.47
CA LYS A 227 -5.73 2.80 -19.55
C LYS A 227 -5.79 1.27 -19.41
N ILE A 228 -5.98 0.78 -18.18
CA ILE A 228 -6.03 -0.65 -17.83
C ILE A 228 -7.25 -0.95 -16.94
N ASP A 229 -7.77 -2.17 -17.01
CA ASP A 229 -8.86 -2.64 -16.16
C ASP A 229 -8.36 -2.96 -14.73
N LEU A 230 -9.11 -2.49 -13.73
CA LEU A 230 -8.82 -2.72 -12.31
C LEU A 230 -9.13 -4.18 -11.91
N PRO A 231 -8.30 -4.82 -11.08
CA PRO A 231 -8.61 -6.14 -10.55
C PRO A 231 -9.93 -6.15 -9.74
N ASP A 232 -10.71 -7.24 -9.85
CA ASP A 232 -11.96 -7.46 -9.08
C ASP A 232 -11.76 -7.26 -7.56
N THR A 233 -10.54 -7.51 -7.09
CA THR A 233 -10.14 -7.54 -5.69
C THR A 233 -9.99 -6.13 -5.13
N TRP A 234 -9.50 -5.20 -5.93
CA TRP A 234 -9.48 -3.78 -5.62
C TRP A 234 -10.87 -3.20 -5.53
N VAL A 235 -11.76 -3.55 -6.46
CA VAL A 235 -13.16 -3.11 -6.41
C VAL A 235 -13.81 -3.54 -5.09
N ARG A 236 -13.59 -4.79 -4.68
CA ARG A 236 -14.04 -5.29 -3.36
C ARG A 236 -13.34 -4.56 -2.21
N GLY A 237 -12.03 -4.34 -2.30
CA GLY A 237 -11.22 -3.64 -1.31
C GLY A 237 -11.73 -2.23 -1.05
N PHE A 238 -12.03 -1.46 -2.10
CA PHE A 238 -12.59 -0.11 -1.97
C PHE A 238 -13.93 -0.11 -1.23
N LEU A 239 -14.81 -1.07 -1.52
CA LEU A 239 -16.08 -1.23 -0.79
C LEU A 239 -15.85 -1.57 0.68
N GLN A 240 -14.89 -2.45 0.97
CA GLN A 240 -14.55 -2.86 2.34
C GLN A 240 -13.95 -1.70 3.14
N VAL A 241 -13.00 -0.96 2.58
CA VAL A 241 -12.38 0.21 3.22
C VAL A 241 -13.43 1.29 3.47
N SER A 242 -14.27 1.58 2.48
CA SER A 242 -15.36 2.56 2.61
C SER A 242 -16.34 2.16 3.71
N SER A 243 -16.69 0.87 3.79
CA SER A 243 -17.55 0.35 4.85
C SER A 243 -16.88 0.43 6.22
N ALA A 244 -15.60 0.05 6.31
CA ALA A 244 -14.83 0.10 7.56
C ALA A 244 -14.67 1.53 8.08
N ALA A 245 -14.51 2.51 7.20
CA ALA A 245 -14.44 3.93 7.55
C ALA A 245 -15.71 4.48 8.21
N THR A 246 -16.84 3.76 8.10
CA THR A 246 -18.09 4.12 8.79
C THR A 246 -18.23 3.51 10.19
N LEU A 247 -17.34 2.58 10.56
CA LEU A 247 -17.38 1.93 11.86
C LEU A 247 -16.87 2.88 12.96
N PRO A 248 -17.38 2.75 14.20
CA PRO A 248 -16.84 3.50 15.34
C PRO A 248 -15.34 3.22 15.51
N ALA A 249 -14.54 4.29 15.56
CA ALA A 249 -13.10 4.22 15.73
C ALA A 249 -12.64 5.13 16.88
N HIS A 250 -11.56 4.73 17.55
CA HIS A 250 -10.84 5.63 18.44
C HIS A 250 -9.93 6.52 17.60
N VAL A 251 -10.20 7.82 17.61
CA VAL A 251 -9.39 8.83 16.91
C VAL A 251 -8.40 9.45 17.89
N VAL A 252 -7.13 9.47 17.51
CA VAL A 252 -6.08 10.17 18.22
C VAL A 252 -5.45 11.20 17.30
N GLU A 253 -5.22 12.40 17.81
CA GLU A 253 -4.48 13.44 17.12
C GLU A 253 -3.04 13.40 17.60
N LEU A 254 -2.10 13.30 16.65
CA LEU A 254 -0.67 13.32 16.91
C LEU A 254 -0.08 14.59 16.32
N HIS A 255 0.83 15.24 17.05
CA HIS A 255 1.60 16.34 16.49
C HIS A 255 2.54 15.78 15.40
N PRO A 256 2.87 16.53 14.32
CA PRO A 256 3.78 16.05 13.27
C PRO A 256 5.14 15.59 13.79
N MET A 257 5.62 16.15 14.91
CA MET A 257 6.84 15.69 15.58
C MET A 257 6.71 14.30 16.22
N ASP A 258 5.53 13.91 16.68
CA ASP A 258 5.30 12.59 17.28
C ASP A 258 5.37 11.53 16.18
N VAL A 259 4.76 11.81 15.02
CA VAL A 259 4.87 10.97 13.83
C VAL A 259 6.31 10.90 13.33
N HIS A 260 7.02 12.03 13.30
CA HIS A 260 8.43 12.07 12.94
C HIS A 260 9.27 11.18 13.88
N ASN A 261 9.09 11.31 15.19
CA ASN A 261 9.81 10.54 16.20
C ASN A 261 9.53 9.03 16.07
N LEU A 262 8.28 8.67 15.81
CA LEU A 262 7.88 7.29 15.51
C LEU A 262 8.63 6.77 14.27
N CYS A 263 8.56 7.47 13.15
CA CYS A 263 9.25 7.08 11.92
C CYS A 263 10.78 7.06 12.08
N PHE A 264 11.35 7.96 12.89
CA PHE A 264 12.78 8.00 13.20
C PHE A 264 13.21 6.75 13.97
N LEU A 265 12.46 6.38 15.01
CA LEU A 265 12.71 5.19 15.79
C LEU A 265 12.62 3.93 14.93
N LEU A 266 11.57 3.81 14.11
CA LEU A 266 11.38 2.66 13.21
C LEU A 266 12.50 2.54 12.16
N ARG A 267 13.04 3.66 11.66
CA ARG A 267 14.14 3.65 10.69
C ARG A 267 15.49 3.32 11.31
N ARG A 268 15.75 3.73 12.56
CA ARG A 268 17.03 3.45 13.24
C ARG A 268 17.14 2.02 13.76
N ASN A 269 16.01 1.37 13.99
CA ASN A 269 16.00 0.05 14.58
C ASN A 269 15.49 -0.98 13.58
N LYS A 270 16.37 -1.91 13.20
CA LYS A 270 15.98 -3.08 12.43
C LYS A 270 15.43 -4.13 13.37
N GLU A 271 14.20 -4.55 13.14
CA GLU A 271 13.57 -5.60 13.93
C GLU A 271 14.30 -6.94 13.71
N LEU A 272 14.70 -7.58 14.81
CA LEU A 272 15.38 -8.86 14.83
C LEU A 272 14.54 -9.98 15.45
N PHE A 273 13.52 -9.63 16.23
CA PHE A 273 12.64 -10.55 16.94
C PHE A 273 11.24 -9.93 17.09
N GLY A 274 10.22 -10.77 17.25
CA GLY A 274 8.85 -10.30 17.50
C GLY A 274 8.58 -10.03 18.99
N PRO A 275 7.43 -9.42 19.33
CA PRO A 275 6.32 -9.04 18.45
C PRO A 275 6.57 -7.74 17.66
N ARG A 276 5.83 -7.56 16.55
CA ARG A 276 5.84 -6.36 15.69
C ARG A 276 4.53 -5.61 15.88
N SER A 277 4.53 -4.54 16.65
CA SER A 277 3.31 -3.79 16.90
C SER A 277 3.59 -2.37 17.39
N LEU A 278 2.64 -1.48 17.08
CA LEU A 278 2.46 -0.22 17.76
C LEU A 278 1.26 -0.36 18.69
N ARG A 279 1.47 -0.19 19.98
CA ARG A 279 0.41 -0.29 20.99
C ARG A 279 0.08 1.10 21.51
N PHE A 280 -1.10 1.58 21.13
CA PHE A 280 -1.65 2.85 21.60
C PHE A 280 -2.32 2.64 22.97
N GLN A 281 -1.82 3.32 24.00
CA GLN A 281 -2.37 3.33 25.34
C GLN A 281 -3.09 4.65 25.58
N LEU A 282 -4.41 4.58 25.66
CA LEU A 282 -5.27 5.75 25.77
C LEU A 282 -5.84 5.81 27.19
N THR A 283 -5.50 6.86 27.93
CA THR A 283 -6.07 7.14 29.26
C THR A 283 -6.82 8.47 29.20
N PRO A 284 -8.09 8.55 29.62
CA PRO A 284 -8.84 9.80 29.58
C PRO A 284 -8.12 10.96 30.28
N GLY A 285 -7.95 12.08 29.59
CA GLY A 285 -7.28 13.28 30.12
C GLY A 285 -5.75 13.20 30.19
N ALA A 286 -5.13 12.11 29.72
CA ALA A 286 -3.68 11.98 29.63
C ALA A 286 -3.19 11.99 28.17
N PRO A 287 -1.89 12.29 27.94
CA PRO A 287 -1.28 12.16 26.61
C PRO A 287 -1.38 10.75 26.04
N VAL A 288 -1.39 10.64 24.71
CA VAL A 288 -1.39 9.37 23.98
C VAL A 288 -0.02 8.72 24.13
N LYS A 289 0.04 7.50 24.66
CA LYS A 289 1.31 6.76 24.73
C LYS A 289 1.36 5.70 23.65
N ILE A 290 2.45 5.65 22.89
CA ILE A 290 2.68 4.66 21.85
C ILE A 290 3.86 3.79 22.29
N VAL A 291 3.59 2.50 22.56
CA VAL A 291 4.63 1.51 22.83
C VAL A 291 5.02 0.82 21.53
N VAL A 292 6.28 0.95 21.13
CA VAL A 292 6.83 0.36 19.92
C VAL A 292 7.50 -0.97 20.25
N ASP A 293 6.90 -2.06 19.79
CA ASP A 293 7.48 -3.41 19.87
C ASP A 293 8.38 -3.68 18.65
N PRO A 294 9.46 -4.47 18.79
CA PRO A 294 9.80 -5.31 19.95
C PRO A 294 10.63 -4.60 21.03
N TRP A 295 11.00 -3.33 20.82
CA TRP A 295 11.96 -2.62 21.69
C TRP A 295 11.37 -2.11 23.00
N ALA A 296 10.06 -2.22 23.18
CA ALA A 296 9.31 -1.68 24.31
C ALA A 296 9.58 -0.18 24.56
N THR A 297 9.95 0.56 23.50
CA THR A 297 10.18 2.00 23.59
C THR A 297 8.86 2.74 23.63
N VAL A 298 8.74 3.69 24.55
CA VAL A 298 7.52 4.48 24.74
C VAL A 298 7.73 5.88 24.14
N LEU A 299 6.78 6.31 23.32
CA LEU A 299 6.64 7.67 22.83
C LEU A 299 5.41 8.30 23.49
N GLU A 300 5.54 9.52 24.01
CA GLU A 300 4.47 10.31 24.67
C GLU A 300 4.38 11.70 24.07
#